data_AF-A0A6I6UGB2-F1
#
_entry.id   AF-A0A6I6UGB2-F1
#
_cell.length_a   1.000
_cell.length_b   1.000
_cell.length_c   1.000
_cell.angle_alpha   90.00
_cell.angle_beta   90.00
_cell.angle_gamma   90.00
#
_symmetry.space_group_name_H-M   'P 1'
#
loop_
_entity.id
_entity.type
_entity.pdbx_description
1 polymer ?
#
loop_
_entity_poly.entity_id
_entity_poly.type
_entity_poly.pdbx_seq_one_letter_code
_entity_poly.pdbx_strand_id
1 'polypeptide(L)' 'MKKYLLNSPQSDVNHMDSLFAEMILDEALLTFRKEQIAQGIDQALCNRNKKEFLRLTEELKEIQSVG' A
#
# COMPACT_ATOMS: atom_id res chain seq x y z
N MET A 1 -7.49 17.04 46.83
CA MET A 1 -6.90 15.77 46.34
C MET A 1 -7.55 15.41 45.02
N LYS A 2 -6.78 15.28 43.93
CA LYS A 2 -7.05 14.49 42.71
C LYS A 2 -5.77 14.56 41.86
N LYS A 3 -4.75 13.82 42.29
CA LYS A 3 -3.39 13.82 41.71
C LYS A 3 -3.10 12.58 40.84
N TYR A 4 -4.11 11.87 40.35
CA TYR A 4 -3.95 10.53 39.79
C TYR A 4 -4.80 10.23 38.54
N LEU A 5 -4.93 11.17 37.60
CA LEU A 5 -5.58 10.89 36.30
C LEU A 5 -4.63 11.07 35.10
N LEU A 6 -3.32 11.08 35.32
CA LEU A 6 -2.33 11.36 34.27
C LEU A 6 -1.61 10.12 33.76
N ASN A 7 -2.33 9.01 33.61
CA ASN A 7 -1.93 7.87 32.78
C ASN A 7 -3.21 7.07 32.49
N SER A 8 -3.97 7.49 31.48
CA SER A 8 -5.02 6.65 30.93
C SER A 8 -4.45 5.92 29.71
N PRO A 9 -4.46 4.57 29.67
CA PRO A 9 -4.03 3.79 28.50
C PRO A 9 -4.92 4.01 27.26
N GLN A 10 -5.97 4.83 27.35
CA GLN A 10 -6.87 5.14 26.23
C GLN A 10 -6.22 5.98 25.11
N SER A 11 -5.18 6.78 25.40
CA SER A 11 -4.44 7.48 24.34
C SER A 11 -3.63 6.50 23.47
N ASP A 12 -3.06 5.47 24.10
CA ASP A 12 -2.17 4.53 23.44
C ASP A 12 -2.95 3.56 22.55
N VAL A 13 -4.16 3.13 22.98
CA VAL A 13 -5.04 2.28 22.16
C VAL A 13 -5.50 2.99 20.88
N ASN A 14 -5.92 4.26 20.98
CA ASN A 14 -6.32 5.04 19.79
C ASN A 14 -5.13 5.27 18.83
N HIS A 15 -3.91 5.41 19.36
CA HIS A 15 -2.70 5.50 18.55
C HIS A 15 -2.39 4.20 17.81
N MET A 16 -2.57 3.06 18.47
CA MET A 16 -2.40 1.75 17.84
C MET A 16 -3.45 1.51 16.75
N ASP A 17 -4.72 1.83 17.01
CA ASP A 17 -5.79 1.71 16.00
C ASP A 17 -5.51 2.58 14.76
N SER A 18 -5.00 3.81 14.96
CA SER A 18 -4.58 4.69 13.86
C SER A 18 -3.41 4.10 13.08
N LEU A 19 -2.39 3.57 13.76
CA LEU A 19 -1.23 2.94 13.12
C LEU A 19 -1.65 1.69 12.32
N PHE A 20 -2.55 0.86 12.86
CA PHE A 20 -3.09 -0.29 12.14
C PHE A 20 -3.90 0.14 10.91
N ALA A 21 -4.71 1.19 11.02
CA ALA A 21 -5.45 1.72 9.88
C ALA A 21 -4.52 2.21 8.77
N GLU A 22 -3.42 2.88 9.11
CA GLU A 22 -2.39 3.30 8.16
C GLU A 22 -1.73 2.10 7.47
N MET A 23 -1.30 1.09 8.24
CA MET A 23 -0.70 -0.12 7.66
C MET A 23 -1.66 -0.85 6.71
N ILE A 24 -2.93 -0.99 7.09
CA ILE A 24 -3.96 -1.63 6.24
C ILE A 24 -4.16 -0.81 4.96
N LEU A 25 -4.23 0.51 5.07
CA LEU A 25 -4.40 1.39 3.92
C LEU A 25 -3.20 1.28 2.97
N ASP A 26 -1.98 1.32 3.50
CA ASP A 26 -0.75 1.19 2.72
C ASP A 26 -0.69 -0.16 1.99
N GLU A 27 -1.03 -1.26 2.67
CA GLU A 27 -1.09 -2.59 2.05
C GLU A 27 -2.16 -2.66 0.96
N ALA A 28 -3.35 -2.11 1.21
CA ALA A 28 -4.43 -2.08 0.24
C ALA A 28 -4.06 -1.27 -1.01
N LEU A 29 -3.44 -0.09 -0.84
CA LEU A 29 -2.99 0.75 -1.96
C LEU A 29 -1.88 0.08 -2.76
N LEU A 30 -0.90 -0.54 -2.09
CA LEU A 30 0.17 -1.28 -2.76
C LEU A 30 -0.38 -2.45 -3.56
N THR A 31 -1.32 -3.21 -2.99
CA THR A 31 -1.96 -4.35 -3.65
C THR A 31 -2.77 -3.90 -4.85
N PHE A 32 -3.62 -2.89 -4.68
CA PHE A 32 -4.43 -2.34 -5.76
C PHE A 32 -3.56 -1.84 -6.93
N ARG A 33 -2.47 -1.12 -6.66
CA ARG A 33 -1.56 -0.65 -7.71
C ARG A 33 -0.88 -1.81 -8.45
N LYS A 34 -0.45 -2.84 -7.74
CA LYS A 34 0.14 -4.06 -8.35
C LYS A 34 -0.86 -4.74 -9.28
N GLU A 35 -2.12 -4.87 -8.85
CA GLU A 35 -3.18 -5.46 -9.67
C GLU A 35 -3.47 -4.64 -10.94
N GLN A 36 -3.54 -3.31 -10.83
CA GLN A 36 -3.72 -2.44 -11.98
C GLN A 36 -2.58 -2.57 -13.01
N ILE A 37 -1.34 -2.62 -12.55
CA ILE A 37 -0.18 -2.80 -13.43
C ILE A 37 -0.22 -4.18 -14.09
N ALA A 38 -0.55 -5.24 -13.36
CA ALA A 38 -0.69 -6.58 -13.91
C ALA A 38 -1.76 -6.63 -15.02
N GLN A 39 -2.94 -6.06 -14.77
CA GLN A 39 -3.99 -5.95 -15.80
C GLN A 39 -3.53 -5.15 -17.02
N GLY A 40 -2.79 -4.06 -16.81
CA GLY A 40 -2.21 -3.27 -17.89
C GLY A 40 -1.19 -4.05 -18.73
N ILE A 41 -0.35 -4.87 -18.08
CA ILE A 41 0.62 -5.76 -18.74
C ILE A 41 -0.12 -6.78 -19.61
N ASP A 42 -1.15 -7.44 -19.06
CA ASP A 42 -1.97 -8.40 -19.81
C ASP A 42 -2.62 -7.76 -21.03
N GLN A 43 -3.18 -6.57 -20.87
CA GLN A 43 -3.78 -5.82 -21.97
C GLN A 43 -2.73 -5.42 -23.03
N ALA A 44 -1.52 -5.02 -22.61
CA ALA A 44 -0.43 -4.70 -23.50
C ALA A 44 0.03 -5.94 -24.29
N LEU A 45 0.08 -7.12 -23.66
CA LEU A 45 0.37 -8.38 -24.33
C LEU A 45 -0.70 -8.74 -25.37
N CYS A 46 -1.99 -8.66 -25.00
CA CYS A 46 -3.11 -8.89 -25.92
C CYS A 46 -3.02 -7.98 -27.15
N ASN A 47 -2.67 -6.72 -26.94
CA ASN A 47 -2.56 -5.72 -28.01
C ASN A 47 -1.21 -5.74 -28.74
N ARG A 48 -0.29 -6.66 -28.37
CA ARG A 48 1.11 -6.72 -28.86
C ARG A 48 1.85 -5.38 -28.73
N ASN A 49 1.50 -4.58 -27.73
CA ASN A 49 2.10 -3.28 -27.46
C ASN A 49 3.37 -3.44 -26.61
N LYS A 50 4.50 -3.66 -27.28
CA LYS A 50 5.80 -3.85 -26.64
C LYS A 50 6.23 -2.67 -25.77
N LYS A 51 5.93 -1.42 -26.18
CA LYS A 51 6.34 -0.23 -25.45
C LYS A 51 5.63 -0.16 -24.10
N GLU A 52 4.32 -0.40 -24.12
CA GLU A 52 3.50 -0.35 -22.92
C GLU A 52 3.81 -1.50 -21.96
N PHE A 53 4.02 -2.71 -22.51
CA PHE A 53 4.48 -3.86 -21.74
C PHE A 53 5.78 -3.58 -20.98
N LEU A 54 6.79 -3.03 -21.66
CA LEU A 54 8.09 -2.73 -21.05
C LEU A 54 7.95 -1.67 -19.95
N ARG A 55 7.22 -0.58 -20.21
CA ARG A 55 6.98 0.48 -19.23
C ARG A 55 6.32 -0.05 -17.95
N LEU A 56 5.23 -0.80 -18.10
CA LEU A 56 4.48 -1.34 -16.96
C LEU A 56 5.28 -2.41 -16.21
N THR A 57 6.08 -3.21 -16.91
CA THR A 57 6.97 -4.20 -16.28
C THR A 57 8.08 -3.53 -15.47
N GLU A 58 8.65 -2.42 -15.95
CA GLU A 58 9.61 -1.62 -15.19
C GLU A 58 8.97 -1.02 -13.94
N GLU A 59 7.78 -0.43 -14.07
CA GLU A 59 7.03 0.11 -12.92
C GLU A 59 6.71 -0.98 -11.88
N LEU A 60 6.34 -2.18 -12.32
CA LEU A 60 6.10 -3.31 -11.42
C LEU A 60 7.37 -3.72 -10.66
N LYS A 61 8.53 -3.71 -11.34
CA LYS A 61 9.84 -4.03 -10.72
C LYS A 61 10.24 -3.00 -9.70
N GLU A 62 10.02 -1.72 -9.97
CA GLU A 62 10.31 -0.64 -9.02
C GLU A 62 9.49 -0.81 -7.74
N ILE A 63 8.20 -1.11 -7.86
CA ILE A 63 7.32 -1.35 -6.71
C ILE A 63 7.72 -2.61 -5.93
N GLN A 64 8.27 -3.63 -6.59
CA GLN A 64 8.76 -4.85 -5.94
C GLN A 64 10.18 -4.71 -5.34
N SER A 65 10.98 -3.77 -5.84
CA SER A 65 12.36 -3.55 -5.38
C SER A 65 12.47 -2.71 -4.11
N VAL A 66 11.40 -2.05 -3.67
CA VAL A 66 11.34 -1.27 -2.41
C VAL A 66 10.87 -2.17 -1.24
N GLY A 67 11.25 -3.44 -1.26
CA GLY A 67 10.96 -4.44 -0.21
C GLY A 67 12.21 -4.84 0.56
#